data_AF-A0A2V9RNA1-F1
#
_entry.id   AF-A0A2V9RNA1-F1
#
_cell.length_a   1.000
_cell.length_b   1.000
_cell.length_c   1.000
_cell.angle_alpha   90.00
_cell.angle_beta   90.00
_cell.angle_gamma   90.00
#
_symmetry.space_group_name_H-M   'P 1'
#
loop_
_entity.id
_entity.type
_entity.pdbx_description
1 polymer ?
#
loop_
_entity_poly.entity_id
_entity_poly.type
_entity_poly.pdbx_seq_one_letter_code
_entity_poly.pdbx_strand_id
1 'polypeptide(L)' 'EILKGARHTIIVENNYSGQFARYLRSETSCVPNGYIRKYDGEPFMPHHIVEAVKEQLTGKTTLSVPAHEIMV' A
#
# COMPACT_ATOMS: atom_id res chain seq x y z
N GLU A 1 11.09 -14.35 9.38
CA GLU A 1 10.82 -15.46 8.42
C GLU A 1 9.66 -15.21 7.46
N ILE A 2 8.46 -14.82 7.91
CA ILE A 2 7.27 -14.67 7.03
C ILE A 2 7.52 -13.81 5.79
N LEU A 3 8.13 -12.63 5.93
CA LEU A 3 8.35 -11.71 4.80
C LEU A 3 9.58 -12.03 3.95
N LYS A 4 10.54 -12.83 4.45
CA LYS A 4 11.79 -13.12 3.73
C LYS A 4 11.58 -13.97 2.46
N GLY A 5 10.53 -14.80 2.44
CA GLY A 5 10.19 -15.64 1.30
C GLY A 5 9.28 -14.97 0.26
N ALA A 6 8.78 -13.76 0.55
CA ALA A 6 7.88 -13.06 -0.36
C ALA A 6 8.66 -12.46 -1.53
N ARG A 7 8.23 -12.75 -2.77
CA ARG A 7 8.82 -12.16 -3.99
C ARG A 7 8.55 -10.67 -4.12
N HIS A 8 7.40 -10.23 -3.60
CA HIS A 8 6.96 -8.86 -3.65
C HIS A 8 6.08 -8.58 -2.43
N THR A 9 6.28 -7.43 -1.80
CA THR A 9 5.61 -7.02 -0.57
C THR A 9 5.04 -5.62 -0.74
N ILE A 10 3.75 -5.47 -0.46
CA ILE A 10 3.04 -4.19 -0.55
C ILE A 10 2.33 -3.97 0.78
N ILE A 11 2.52 -2.78 1.37
CA ILE A 11 1.81 -2.38 2.58
C ILE A 11 0.56 -1.61 2.20
N VAL A 12 -0.58 -2.01 2.76
CA VAL A 12 -1.87 -1.32 2.61
C VAL A 12 -2.24 -0.69 3.95
N GLU A 13 -2.43 0.62 4.01
CA GLU A 13 -2.73 1.32 5.27
C GLU A 13 -3.62 2.57 5.08
N ASN A 14 -4.53 2.82 6.01
CA ASN A 14 -5.32 4.06 6.06
C ASN A 14 -4.57 5.16 6.81
N ASN A 15 -3.37 5.50 6.31
CA ASN A 15 -2.49 6.43 6.99
C ASN A 15 -1.59 7.19 6.01
N TYR A 16 -1.57 8.53 6.12
CA TYR A 16 -0.74 9.37 5.27
C TYR A 16 0.77 9.17 5.52
N SER A 17 1.19 9.19 6.78
CA SER A 17 2.61 9.15 7.18
C SER A 17 3.23 7.76 7.21
N GLY A 18 2.42 6.73 7.00
CA GLY A 18 2.81 5.34 6.95
C GLY A 18 3.33 4.78 8.28
N GLN A 19 2.57 4.99 9.35
CA GLN A 19 2.97 4.60 10.70
C GLN A 19 3.25 3.10 10.83
N PHE A 20 2.43 2.24 10.20
CA PHE A 20 2.66 0.81 10.24
C PHE A 20 3.93 0.43 9.47
N ALA A 21 4.13 0.98 8.28
CA ALA A 21 5.34 0.77 7.52
C ALA A 21 6.61 1.18 8.28
N ARG A 22 6.57 2.33 8.97
CA ARG A 22 7.69 2.82 9.80
C ARG A 22 7.96 1.92 10.99
N TYR A 23 6.90 1.49 11.68
CA TYR A 23 7.03 0.58 12.81
C TYR A 23 7.56 -0.80 12.39
N LEU A 24 7.04 -1.38 11.31
CA LEU A 24 7.55 -2.65 10.78
C LEU A 24 9.04 -2.56 10.45
N ARG A 25 9.46 -1.44 9.82
CA ARG A 25 10.86 -1.21 9.50
C ARG A 25 11.73 -1.02 10.75
N SER A 26 11.25 -0.32 11.80
CA SER A 26 12.03 -0.15 13.03
C SER A 26 12.28 -1.47 13.74
N GLU A 27 11.28 -2.35 13.77
CA GLU A 27 11.38 -3.63 14.47
C GLU A 27 12.12 -4.71 13.68
N THR A 28 12.04 -4.68 12.34
CA THR A 28 12.47 -5.81 11.51
C THR A 28 13.46 -5.47 10.41
N SER A 29 13.77 -4.19 10.20
CA SER A 29 14.50 -3.69 9.03
C SER A 29 13.87 -4.05 7.68
N CYS A 30 12.64 -4.56 7.66
CA CYS A 30 11.95 -4.87 6.42
C CYS A 30 11.54 -3.59 5.70
N VAL A 31 11.85 -3.50 4.40
CA VAL A 31 11.43 -2.42 3.51
C VAL A 31 10.54 -3.04 2.44
N PRO A 32 9.24 -2.68 2.36
CA PRO A 32 8.35 -3.21 1.35
C PRO A 32 8.68 -2.65 -0.04
N ASN A 33 8.23 -3.36 -1.08
CA ASN A 33 8.42 -2.93 -2.47
C ASN A 33 7.46 -1.80 -2.87
N GLY A 34 6.31 -1.69 -2.21
CA GLY A 34 5.31 -0.68 -2.52
C GLY A 34 4.33 -0.38 -1.40
N TYR A 35 3.56 0.68 -1.60
CA TYR A 35 2.65 1.26 -0.62
C TYR A 35 1.31 1.58 -1.27
N ILE A 36 0.22 1.20 -0.63
CA ILE A 36 -1.14 1.61 -0.97
C ILE A 36 -1.68 2.34 0.25
N ARG A 37 -1.90 3.65 0.11
CA ARG A 37 -2.33 4.52 1.21
C ARG A 37 -3.66 5.17 0.90
N LYS A 38 -4.49 5.36 1.90
CA LYS A 38 -5.73 6.13 1.77
C LYS A 38 -5.98 6.93 3.03
N TYR A 39 -6.43 8.17 2.88
CA TYR A 39 -6.52 9.14 3.98
C TYR A 39 -7.58 10.21 3.69
N ASP A 40 -8.59 9.85 2.90
CA ASP A 40 -9.76 10.66 2.55
C ASP A 40 -10.94 10.46 3.52
N GLY A 41 -10.79 9.60 4.54
CA GLY A 41 -11.83 9.27 5.52
C GLY A 41 -12.74 8.11 5.12
N GLU A 42 -12.67 7.67 3.86
CA GLU A 42 -13.50 6.59 3.33
C GLU A 42 -12.75 5.23 3.37
N PRO A 43 -13.44 4.09 3.46
CA PRO A 43 -12.79 2.78 3.45
C PRO A 43 -12.12 2.48 2.09
N PHE A 44 -11.23 1.47 2.08
CA PHE A 44 -10.78 0.88 0.82
C PHE A 44 -11.91 0.08 0.19
N MET A 45 -12.16 0.31 -1.10
CA MET A 45 -12.95 -0.60 -1.91
C MET A 45 -12.05 -1.69 -2.49
N PRO A 46 -12.56 -2.91 -2.73
CA PRO A 46 -11.74 -4.01 -3.25
C PRO A 46 -10.99 -3.68 -4.55
N HIS A 47 -11.62 -2.94 -5.48
CA HIS A 47 -11.00 -2.57 -6.75
C HIS A 47 -9.81 -1.62 -6.56
N HIS A 48 -9.87 -0.70 -5.59
CA HIS A 48 -8.73 0.18 -5.25
C HIS A 48 -7.45 -0.62 -4.97
N ILE A 49 -7.57 -1.75 -4.27
CA ILE A 49 -6.43 -2.59 -3.93
C ILE A 49 -5.97 -3.38 -5.15
N VAL A 50 -6.91 -4.01 -5.88
CA VAL A 50 -6.59 -4.83 -7.05
C VAL A 50 -5.89 -4.03 -8.13
N GLU A 51 -6.38 -2.83 -8.44
CA GLU A 51 -5.82 -1.95 -9.48
C GLU A 51 -4.45 -1.44 -9.09
N ALA A 52 -4.29 -0.97 -7.85
CA ALA A 52 -3.01 -0.51 -7.33
C ALA A 52 -1.95 -1.63 -7.34
N VAL A 53 -2.31 -2.85 -6.93
CA VAL A 53 -1.38 -3.99 -6.98
C VAL A 53 -0.98 -4.30 -8.42
N LYS A 54 -1.93 -4.36 -9.35
CA LYS A 54 -1.62 -4.60 -10.77
C LYS A 54 -0.67 -3.54 -11.32
N GLU A 55 -0.93 -2.27 -11.02
CA GLU A 55 -0.08 -1.17 -11.47
C GLU A 55 1.33 -1.25 -10.89
N GLN A 56 1.47 -1.48 -9.58
CA GLN A 56 2.78 -1.60 -8.92
C GLN A 56 3.60 -2.79 -9.43
N LEU A 57 2.94 -3.91 -9.76
CA LEU A 57 3.62 -5.07 -10.37
C LEU A 57 4.17 -4.80 -11.77
N THR A 58 3.67 -3.79 -12.49
CA THR A 58 4.27 -3.35 -13.77
C THR A 58 5.51 -2.49 -13.58
N GLY A 59 5.84 -2.08 -12.34
CA GLY A 59 6.97 -1.21 -12.04
C GLY A 59 6.74 0.28 -12.35
N LYS A 60 5.52 0.67 -12.73
CA LYS A 60 5.16 2.06 -13.07
C LYS A 60 5.15 2.99 -11.85
N THR A 61 4.75 2.47 -10.69
CA THR A 61 4.69 3.22 -9.43
C THR A 61 5.02 2.29 -8.25
N THR A 62 5.44 2.88 -7.13
CA THR A 62 5.62 2.22 -5.83
C THR A 62 4.69 2.79 -4.76
N LEU A 63 3.91 3.83 -5.09
CA LEU A 63 2.95 4.47 -4.21
C LEU A 63 1.63 4.65 -4.95
N SER A 64 0.55 4.13 -4.37
CA SER A 64 -0.82 4.32 -4.86
C SER A 64 -1.66 4.97 -3.78
N VAL A 65 -2.37 6.04 -4.14
CA VAL A 65 -3.35 6.71 -3.28
C VAL A 65 -4.70 6.72 -3.99
N PRO A 66 -5.49 5.63 -3.87
CA PRO A 66 -6.77 5.54 -4.54
C PRO A 66 -7.79 6.49 -3.90
N ALA A 67 -8.43 7.29 -4.74
CA ALA A 67 -9.58 8.11 -4.40
C ALA A 67 -10.81 7.56 -5.13
N HIS A 68 -11.98 7.70 -4.51
CA HIS A 68 -13.25 7.43 -5.17
C HIS A 68 -13.92 8.76 -5.47
N GLU A 69 -14.04 9.11 -6.75
CA GLU A 69 -14.82 10.27 -7.16
C GLU A 69 -16.28 9.86 -7.27
N ILE A 70 -17.11 10.33 -6.33
CA ILE A 70 -18.56 10.31 -6.53
C ILE A 70 -18.87 11.41 -7.54
N MET A 71 -19.18 11.04 -8.78
CA MET A 71 -19.79 11.98 -9.72
C MET A 71 -21.22 12.26 -9.23
N VAL A 72 -21.45 13.47 -8.70
CA VAL A 72 -22.78 14.00 -8.36
C VAL A 72 -23.35 14.73 -9.57
#